data_AF-A0A524HEV3-F1
#
_entry.id   AF-A0A524HEV3-F1
#
_cell.length_a   1.000
_cell.length_b   1.000
_cell.length_c   1.000
_cell.angle_alpha   90.00
_cell.angle_beta   90.00
_cell.angle_gamma   90.00
#
_symmetry.space_group_name_H-M   'P 1'
#
loop_
_entity.id
_entity.type
_entity.pdbx_description
1 polymer ?
#
loop_
_entity_poly.entity_id
_entity_poly.type
_entity_poly.pdbx_seq_one_letter_code
_entity_poly.pdbx_strand_id
1 'polypeptide(L)'
;MKRRLWIALALLVLCQSATYLALAPAAIPALALDVTPERMHFVSGATFSWVYLDLDRCENLTPAQRASLEQALASRYTVYTSAAAVPDRMIEQEPGGPAVVYRDGFRFAFSIVSRRPFWVTVRHQDFEAGEAGSRGTHSYIWILFRWVKVSDGPMMVS
;
A
#
# COMPACT_ATOMS: atom_id res chain seq x y z
N MET A 1 15.52 0.33 -47.75
CA MET A 1 15.61 1.17 -46.52
C MET A 1 14.38 1.09 -45.61
N LYS A 2 13.13 1.09 -46.10
CA LYS A 2 11.92 1.15 -45.24
C LYS A 2 11.78 0.01 -44.20
N ARG A 3 12.12 -1.24 -44.52
CA ARG A 3 12.00 -2.39 -43.59
C ARG A 3 12.85 -2.26 -42.31
N ARG A 4 14.05 -1.69 -42.39
CA ARG A 4 14.94 -1.53 -41.23
C ARG A 4 14.42 -0.46 -40.26
N LEU A 5 13.73 0.56 -40.78
CA LEU A 5 13.10 1.62 -39.98
C LEU A 5 11.90 1.09 -39.18
N TRP A 6 11.06 0.25 -39.79
CA TRP A 6 9.91 -0.36 -39.10
C TRP A 6 10.32 -1.35 -38.00
N ILE A 7 11.39 -2.13 -38.21
CA ILE A 7 11.93 -3.04 -37.19
C ILE A 7 12.53 -2.25 -36.02
N ALA A 8 13.29 -1.19 -36.31
CA ALA A 8 13.83 -0.32 -35.27
C ALA A 8 12.72 0.37 -34.46
N LEU A 9 11.66 0.85 -35.12
CA LEU A 9 10.52 1.46 -34.45
C LEU A 9 9.73 0.46 -33.59
N ALA A 10 9.50 -0.76 -34.10
CA ALA A 10 8.82 -1.83 -33.36
C ALA A 10 9.64 -2.28 -32.14
N LEU A 11 10.97 -2.42 -32.29
CA LEU A 11 11.87 -2.70 -31.17
C LEU A 11 11.90 -1.57 -30.14
N LEU A 12 11.85 -0.31 -30.57
CA LEU A 12 11.78 0.83 -29.65
C LEU A 12 10.47 0.82 -28.83
N VAL A 13 9.34 0.56 -29.48
CA VAL A 13 8.02 0.47 -28.84
C VAL A 13 7.95 -0.73 -27.89
N LEU A 14 8.48 -1.89 -28.30
CA LEU A 14 8.56 -3.08 -27.45
C LEU A 14 9.47 -2.85 -26.24
N CYS A 15 10.63 -2.20 -26.44
CA CYS A 15 11.58 -1.91 -25.38
C CYS A 15 10.98 -0.91 -24.37
N GLN A 16 10.34 0.16 -24.84
CA GLN A 16 9.59 1.08 -23.99
C GLN A 16 8.49 0.34 -23.21
N SER A 17 7.67 -0.47 -23.88
CA SER A 17 6.58 -1.22 -23.24
C SER A 17 7.10 -2.19 -22.15
N ALA A 18 8.23 -2.85 -22.39
CA ALA A 18 8.87 -3.72 -21.39
C ALA A 18 9.39 -2.91 -20.19
N THR A 19 9.94 -1.73 -20.40
CA THR A 19 10.35 -0.83 -19.31
C THR A 19 9.14 -0.33 -18.51
N TYR A 20 8.03 0.02 -19.19
CA TYR A 20 6.77 0.40 -18.53
C TYR A 20 6.22 -0.74 -17.67
N LEU A 21 6.28 -1.98 -18.15
CA LEU A 21 5.82 -3.17 -17.43
C LEU A 21 6.71 -3.54 -16.25
N ALA A 22 8.02 -3.29 -16.32
CA ALA A 22 8.95 -3.54 -15.22
C ALA A 22 8.88 -2.46 -14.11
N LEU A 23 8.58 -1.22 -14.48
CA LEU A 23 8.51 -0.09 -13.53
C LEU A 23 7.18 -0.02 -12.76
N ALA A 24 6.06 -0.42 -13.37
CA ALA A 24 4.76 -0.37 -12.72
C ALA A 24 4.72 -1.18 -11.40
N PRO A 25 5.27 -2.41 -11.31
CA PRO A 25 5.38 -3.15 -10.07
C PRO A 25 6.33 -2.55 -9.03
N ALA A 26 7.38 -1.84 -9.47
CA ALA A 26 8.35 -1.20 -8.57
C ALA A 26 7.79 0.06 -7.90
N ALA A 27 6.78 0.69 -8.49
CA ALA A 27 6.12 1.89 -7.97
C ALA A 27 4.90 1.61 -7.07
N ILE A 28 4.56 0.34 -6.88
CA ILE A 28 3.50 -0.12 -5.97
C ILE A 28 3.64 0.38 -4.51
N PRO A 29 4.84 0.46 -3.90
CA PRO A 29 4.99 0.95 -2.53
C PRO A 29 4.53 2.41 -2.34
N ALA A 30 4.65 3.25 -3.38
CA ALA A 30 4.15 4.62 -3.34
C ALA A 30 2.62 4.66 -3.21
N LEU A 31 1.92 3.65 -3.74
CA LEU A 31 0.48 3.50 -3.57
C LEU A 31 0.10 3.20 -2.13
N ALA A 32 0.89 2.37 -1.44
CA ALA A 32 0.63 2.03 -0.05
C ALA A 32 0.78 3.24 0.87
N LEU A 33 1.81 4.07 0.65
CA LEU A 33 1.98 5.33 1.38
C LEU A 33 0.82 6.30 1.14
N ASP A 34 0.25 6.35 -0.07
CA ASP A 34 -0.90 7.20 -0.40
C ASP A 34 -2.17 6.84 0.39
N VAL A 35 -2.29 5.59 0.82
CA VAL A 35 -3.47 5.06 1.51
C VAL A 35 -3.20 4.74 2.98
N THR A 36 -2.06 5.20 3.53
CA THR A 36 -1.79 5.05 4.95
C THR A 36 -2.79 5.83 5.79
N PRO A 37 -3.15 5.34 7.00
CA PRO A 37 -4.09 6.00 7.89
C PRO A 37 -3.66 7.41 8.29
N GLU A 38 -2.36 7.71 8.29
CA GLU A 38 -1.86 9.08 8.46
C GLU A 38 -2.53 10.05 7.49
N ARG A 39 -2.74 9.67 6.22
CA ARG A 39 -3.43 10.49 5.22
C ARG A 39 -4.96 10.54 5.38
N MET A 40 -5.55 9.55 6.05
CA MET A 40 -6.99 9.39 6.19
C MET A 40 -7.53 10.01 7.49
N HIS A 41 -6.76 9.97 8.57
CA HIS A 41 -7.12 10.49 9.89
C HIS A 41 -6.76 11.97 10.11
N PHE A 42 -6.53 12.74 9.04
CA PHE A 42 -6.09 14.16 9.07
C PHE A 42 -7.10 15.15 9.69
N VAL A 43 -8.08 14.68 10.46
CA VAL A 43 -8.99 15.52 11.23
C VAL A 43 -8.46 15.78 12.64
N SER A 44 -7.51 15.00 13.20
CA SER A 44 -7.19 15.07 14.63
C SER A 44 -5.75 15.46 15.03
N GLY A 45 -4.84 15.73 14.11
CA GLY A 45 -3.44 16.06 14.49
C GLY A 45 -2.69 14.90 15.15
N ALA A 46 -3.20 13.66 15.00
CA ALA A 46 -2.53 12.45 15.45
C ALA A 46 -1.18 12.30 14.72
N THR A 47 -0.12 12.10 15.49
CA THR A 47 1.22 11.79 14.96
C THR A 47 1.50 10.33 15.20
N PHE A 48 1.75 9.58 14.12
CA PHE A 48 2.12 8.17 14.21
C PHE A 48 3.64 8.04 14.09
N SER A 49 4.25 7.34 15.04
CA SER A 49 5.70 7.09 15.09
C SER A 49 6.06 5.67 14.64
N TRP A 50 5.09 4.76 14.59
CA TRP A 50 5.28 3.37 14.23
C TRP A 50 4.04 2.76 13.54
N VAL A 51 4.26 1.68 12.80
CA VAL A 51 3.21 0.90 12.12
C VAL A 51 3.44 -0.59 12.34
N TYR A 52 2.37 -1.32 12.66
CA TYR A 52 2.33 -2.77 12.51
C TYR A 52 1.72 -3.13 11.15
N LEU A 53 2.57 -3.56 10.22
CA LEU A 53 2.17 -4.10 8.93
C LEU A 53 1.77 -5.57 9.11
N ASP A 54 0.47 -5.85 9.03
CA ASP A 54 -0.08 -7.19 9.13
C ASP A 54 0.09 -7.96 7.81
N LEU A 55 1.27 -8.57 7.66
CA LEU A 55 1.66 -9.29 6.45
C LEU A 55 0.76 -10.51 6.15
N ASP A 56 0.16 -11.12 7.17
CA ASP A 56 -0.75 -12.27 7.02
C ASP A 56 -2.05 -11.85 6.32
N ARG A 57 -2.45 -10.60 6.49
CA ARG A 57 -3.60 -9.99 5.80
C ARG A 57 -3.23 -9.26 4.51
N CYS A 58 -1.93 -9.14 4.21
CA CYS A 58 -1.47 -8.61 2.93
C CYS A 58 -1.52 -9.71 1.86
N GLU A 59 -2.45 -9.57 0.92
CA GLU A 59 -2.65 -10.52 -0.18
C GLU A 59 -2.01 -10.01 -1.49
N ASN A 60 -1.69 -10.95 -2.39
CA ASN A 60 -1.28 -10.66 -3.77
C ASN A 60 -0.01 -9.79 -3.92
N LEU A 61 0.86 -9.79 -2.91
CA LEU A 61 2.18 -9.15 -2.96
C LEU A 61 3.28 -10.18 -3.18
N THR A 62 4.14 -9.95 -4.16
CA THR A 62 5.39 -10.69 -4.32
C THR A 62 6.37 -10.36 -3.17
N PRO A 63 7.36 -11.21 -2.88
CA PRO A 63 8.37 -10.91 -1.87
C PRO A 63 9.09 -9.56 -2.10
N ALA A 64 9.39 -9.23 -3.35
CA ALA A 64 10.01 -7.94 -3.70
C ALA A 64 9.07 -6.74 -3.41
N GLN A 65 7.77 -6.89 -3.67
CA GLN A 65 6.78 -5.87 -3.34
C GLN A 65 6.61 -5.70 -1.83
N ARG A 66 6.65 -6.79 -1.05
CA ARG A 66 6.63 -6.74 0.43
C ARG A 66 7.85 -6.01 0.97
N ALA A 67 9.04 -6.40 0.55
CA ALA A 67 10.29 -5.73 0.97
C ALA A 67 10.29 -4.24 0.62
N SER A 68 9.82 -3.88 -0.59
CA SER A 68 9.75 -2.48 -1.01
C SER A 68 8.68 -1.69 -0.24
N LEU A 69 7.56 -2.32 0.13
CA LEU A 69 6.54 -1.74 1.01
C LEU A 69 7.09 -1.47 2.42
N GLU A 70 7.75 -2.46 3.02
CA GLU A 70 8.40 -2.33 4.32
C GLU A 70 9.43 -1.19 4.29
N GLN A 71 10.27 -1.12 3.25
CA GLN A 71 11.24 -0.04 3.09
C GLN A 71 10.58 1.33 2.94
N ALA A 72 9.47 1.42 2.21
CA ALA A 72 8.73 2.67 2.04
C ALA A 72 8.13 3.14 3.36
N LEU A 73 7.52 2.24 4.15
CA LEU A 73 7.00 2.55 5.48
C LEU A 73 8.13 2.94 6.46
N ALA A 74 9.26 2.24 6.39
CA ALA A 74 10.44 2.51 7.22
C ALA A 74 11.06 3.90 6.98
N SER A 75 10.75 4.56 5.86
CA SER A 75 11.16 5.94 5.61
C SER A 75 10.43 6.96 6.50
N ARG A 76 9.32 6.57 7.14
CA ARG A 76 8.45 7.45 7.94
C ARG A 76 8.19 6.95 9.35
N TYR A 77 8.12 5.64 9.54
CA TYR A 77 7.71 5.01 10.78
C TYR A 77 8.69 3.93 11.20
N THR A 78 8.69 3.58 12.49
CA THR A 78 9.21 2.28 12.91
C THR A 78 8.25 1.18 12.43
N VAL A 79 8.75 0.18 11.70
CA VAL A 79 7.92 -0.87 11.11
C VAL A 79 8.03 -2.16 11.92
N TYR A 80 6.90 -2.68 12.35
CA TYR A 80 6.75 -4.03 12.89
C TYR A 80 5.99 -4.89 11.88
N THR A 81 6.42 -6.12 11.67
CA THR A 81 5.79 -7.07 10.73
C THR A 81 5.10 -8.23 11.44
N SER A 82 5.17 -8.28 12.77
CA SER A 82 4.45 -9.23 13.60
C SER A 82 3.94 -8.55 14.87
N ALA A 83 2.78 -9.00 15.36
CA ALA A 83 2.18 -8.46 16.59
C ALA A 83 3.12 -8.63 17.80
N ALA A 84 3.84 -9.75 17.88
CA ALA A 84 4.79 -10.03 18.96
C ALA A 84 6.02 -9.10 18.97
N ALA A 85 6.30 -8.41 17.86
CA ALA A 85 7.39 -7.44 17.79
C ALA A 85 6.98 -6.04 18.29
N VAL A 86 5.68 -5.76 18.42
CA VAL A 86 5.17 -4.50 18.93
C VAL A 86 5.35 -4.48 20.47
N PRO A 87 6.08 -3.50 21.04
CA PRO A 87 6.26 -3.42 22.48
C PRO A 87 4.94 -3.28 23.23
N ASP A 88 4.72 -4.05 24.30
CA ASP A 88 3.50 -4.04 25.12
C ASP A 88 3.09 -2.62 25.57
N ARG A 89 4.07 -1.75 25.88
CA ARG A 89 3.82 -0.35 26.28
C ARG A 89 3.13 0.51 25.21
N MET A 90 3.18 0.08 23.94
CA MET A 90 2.54 0.74 22.80
C MET A 90 1.14 0.18 22.53
N ILE A 91 0.74 -0.85 23.29
CA ILE A 91 -0.53 -1.54 23.19
C ILE A 91 -1.31 -1.25 24.46
N GLU A 92 -2.47 -0.61 24.32
CA GLU A 92 -3.38 -0.36 25.43
C GLU A 92 -4.60 -1.24 25.26
N GLN A 93 -4.92 -2.00 26.30
CA GLN A 93 -6.14 -2.80 26.33
C GLN A 93 -7.23 -1.98 27.00
N GLU A 94 -8.35 -1.80 26.31
CA GLU A 94 -9.46 -1.02 26.85
C GLU A 94 -10.02 -1.72 28.11
N PRO A 95 -10.21 -1.01 29.25
CA PRO A 95 -10.75 -1.60 30.46
C PRO A 95 -12.13 -2.22 30.23
N GLY A 96 -12.21 -3.55 30.26
CA GLY A 96 -13.46 -4.30 30.08
C GLY A 96 -13.89 -4.50 28.62
N GLY A 97 -13.08 -4.09 27.65
CA GLY A 97 -13.34 -4.28 26.22
C GLY A 97 -12.42 -5.33 25.58
N PRO A 98 -12.82 -5.94 24.45
CA PRO A 98 -11.93 -6.76 23.62
C PRO A 98 -10.91 -5.91 22.84
N ALA A 99 -11.01 -4.58 22.93
CA ALA A 99 -10.31 -3.64 22.08
C ALA A 99 -8.83 -3.48 22.44
N VAL A 100 -7.99 -3.74 21.44
CA VAL A 100 -6.57 -3.36 21.42
C VAL A 100 -6.40 -2.00 20.75
N VAL A 101 -5.89 -1.02 21.50
CA VAL A 101 -5.56 0.31 21.00
C VAL A 101 -4.05 0.42 20.81
N TYR A 102 -3.64 0.99 19.68
CA TYR A 102 -2.23 1.23 19.38
C TYR A 102 -1.87 2.69 19.66
N ARG A 103 -1.04 2.92 20.67
CA ARG A 103 -0.62 4.27 21.07
C ARG A 103 0.45 4.79 20.11
N ASP A 104 0.23 5.98 19.57
CA ASP A 104 1.15 6.67 18.63
C ASP A 104 1.54 5.80 17.42
N GLY A 105 0.69 4.84 17.06
CA GLY A 105 0.90 3.94 15.94
C GLY A 105 -0.41 3.33 15.46
N PHE A 106 -0.33 2.51 14.43
CA PHE A 106 -1.50 1.91 13.81
C PHE A 106 -1.17 0.53 13.27
N ARG A 107 -2.20 -0.32 13.16
CA ARG A 107 -2.11 -1.59 12.43
C ARG A 107 -2.71 -1.42 11.05
N PHE A 108 -2.02 -1.95 10.05
CA PHE A 108 -2.32 -1.73 8.64
C PHE A 108 -2.16 -3.00 7.82
N ALA A 109 -3.12 -3.26 6.94
CA ALA A 109 -3.04 -4.32 5.95
C ALA A 109 -3.31 -3.76 4.55
N PHE A 110 -2.69 -4.38 3.55
CA PHE A 110 -2.62 -3.86 2.20
C PHE A 110 -2.65 -4.99 1.15
N SER A 111 -3.49 -4.84 0.13
CA SER A 111 -3.64 -5.83 -0.94
C SER A 111 -3.68 -5.12 -2.30
N ILE A 112 -3.07 -5.74 -3.31
CA ILE A 112 -3.09 -5.24 -4.68
C ILE A 112 -3.69 -6.27 -5.60
N VAL A 113 -4.76 -5.87 -6.28
CA VAL A 113 -5.39 -6.69 -7.31
C VAL A 113 -5.13 -6.06 -8.65
N SER A 114 -4.30 -6.71 -9.48
CA SER A 114 -4.14 -6.34 -10.88
C SER A 114 -5.40 -6.73 -11.66
N ARG A 115 -6.06 -5.75 -12.28
CA ARG A 115 -7.29 -5.99 -13.07
C ARG A 115 -7.00 -6.08 -14.56
N ARG A 116 -6.01 -5.31 -15.03
CA ARG A 116 -5.57 -5.22 -16.43
C ARG A 116 -4.09 -4.82 -16.45
N PRO A 117 -3.37 -5.01 -17.56
CA PRO A 117 -2.08 -4.35 -17.75
C PRO A 117 -2.22 -2.86 -17.44
N PHE A 118 -1.36 -2.34 -16.57
CA PHE A 118 -1.36 -0.93 -16.13
C PHE A 118 -2.55 -0.48 -15.28
N TRP A 119 -3.42 -1.39 -14.80
CA TRP A 119 -4.52 -1.05 -13.89
C TRP A 119 -4.45 -1.90 -12.62
N VAL A 120 -4.34 -1.23 -11.48
CA VAL A 120 -4.35 -1.88 -10.17
C VAL A 120 -5.46 -1.33 -9.30
N THR A 121 -6.05 -2.21 -8.51
CA THR A 121 -6.93 -1.84 -7.41
C THR A 121 -6.18 -2.13 -6.13
N VAL A 122 -5.96 -1.09 -5.34
CA VAL A 122 -5.39 -1.15 -4.00
C VAL A 122 -6.53 -1.26 -3.02
N ARG A 123 -6.45 -2.25 -2.13
CA ARG A 123 -7.31 -2.36 -0.96
C ARG A 123 -6.46 -2.14 0.27
N HIS A 124 -6.98 -1.39 1.21
CA HIS A 124 -6.33 -1.20 2.49
C HIS A 124 -7.34 -1.37 3.62
N GLN A 125 -6.79 -1.65 4.78
CA GLN A 125 -7.54 -1.78 6.01
C GLN A 125 -6.65 -1.32 7.14
N ASP A 126 -7.15 -0.37 7.92
CA ASP A 126 -6.62 -0.11 9.25
C ASP A 126 -7.48 -0.80 10.30
N PHE A 127 -6.87 -0.95 11.47
CA PHE A 127 -7.48 -1.70 12.55
C PHE A 127 -7.49 -0.86 13.80
N GLU A 128 -8.67 -0.80 14.41
CA GLU A 128 -8.90 -0.29 15.75
C GLU A 128 -9.50 -1.43 16.55
N ALA A 129 -9.13 -1.58 17.81
CA ALA A 129 -9.71 -2.59 18.69
C ALA A 129 -9.54 -4.06 18.25
N GLY A 130 -8.64 -4.36 17.30
CA GLY A 130 -8.54 -5.69 16.68
C GLY A 130 -9.57 -5.96 15.59
N GLU A 131 -10.49 -5.03 15.35
CA GLU A 131 -11.46 -5.02 14.26
C GLU A 131 -11.06 -4.03 13.17
N ALA A 132 -11.87 -3.97 12.10
CA ALA A 132 -11.59 -3.14 10.94
C ALA A 132 -12.09 -1.71 11.16
N GLY A 133 -11.25 -0.81 11.70
CA GLY A 133 -11.64 0.58 11.95
C GLY A 133 -12.08 1.28 10.67
N SER A 134 -11.32 1.10 9.59
CA SER A 134 -11.74 1.47 8.24
C SER A 134 -11.23 0.51 7.17
N ARG A 135 -11.95 0.49 6.05
CA ARG A 135 -11.56 -0.22 4.83
C ARG A 135 -11.79 0.67 3.63
N GLY A 136 -10.80 0.78 2.78
CA GLY A 136 -10.90 1.55 1.54
C GLY A 136 -10.40 0.79 0.34
N THR A 137 -10.84 1.24 -0.83
CA THR A 137 -10.38 0.74 -2.11
C THR A 137 -10.07 1.91 -3.03
N HIS A 138 -8.94 1.87 -3.72
CA HIS A 138 -8.53 2.90 -4.67
C HIS A 138 -8.06 2.23 -5.96
N SER A 139 -8.45 2.75 -7.10
CA SER A 139 -7.95 2.27 -8.39
C SER A 139 -6.95 3.25 -8.98
N TYR A 140 -5.89 2.68 -9.57
CA TYR A 140 -4.82 3.44 -10.19
C TYR A 140 -4.52 2.91 -11.59
N ILE A 141 -4.16 3.84 -12.48
CA ILE A 141 -3.65 3.53 -13.81
C ILE A 141 -2.20 3.99 -13.92
N TRP A 142 -1.33 3.17 -14.50
CA TRP A 142 0.05 3.53 -14.78
C TRP A 142 0.12 4.37 -16.06
N ILE A 143 0.41 5.66 -15.90
CA ILE A 143 0.48 6.63 -16.99
C ILE A 143 1.79 7.38 -16.87
N LEU A 144 2.59 7.42 -17.95
CA LEU A 144 3.83 8.21 -18.01
C LEU A 144 4.75 7.99 -16.79
N PHE A 145 5.01 6.73 -16.45
CA PHE A 145 5.91 6.31 -15.37
C PHE A 145 5.46 6.64 -13.94
N ARG A 146 4.15 6.89 -13.74
CA ARG A 146 3.57 7.05 -12.40
C ARG A 146 2.21 6.40 -12.31
N TRP A 147 1.82 6.02 -11.10
CA TRP A 147 0.45 5.65 -10.80
C TRP A 147 -0.41 6.90 -10.63
N VAL A 148 -1.53 6.95 -11.33
CA VAL A 148 -2.52 8.03 -11.22
C VAL A 148 -3.79 7.42 -10.65
N LYS A 149 -4.28 7.96 -9.52
CA LYS A 149 -5.56 7.57 -8.92
C LYS A 149 -6.69 7.96 -9.88
N VAL A 150 -7.55 7.01 -10.21
CA VAL A 150 -8.66 7.20 -11.15
C VAL A 150 -10.04 6.95 -10.55
N SER A 151 -10.10 6.25 -9.42
CA SER A 151 -11.33 6.15 -8.66
C SER A 151 -11.08 5.79 -7.20
N ASP A 152 -11.99 6.28 -6.35
CA ASP A 152 -12.17 5.84 -4.98
C ASP A 152 -13.37 4.90 -4.93
N GLY A 153 -13.19 3.74 -4.31
CA GLY A 153 -14.27 2.85 -3.92
C GLY A 153 -14.93 3.31 -2.63
N PRO A 154 -15.99 2.61 -2.17
CA PRO A 154 -16.59 2.93 -0.89
C PRO A 154 -15.56 2.81 0.23
N MET A 155 -15.48 3.85 1.07
CA MET A 155 -14.80 3.80 2.35
C MET A 155 -15.81 3.33 3.39
N MET A 156 -15.54 2.19 4.02
CA MET A 156 -16.35 1.69 5.12
C MET A 156 -15.62 2.01 6.42
N VAL A 157 -16.27 2.75 7.31
CA VAL A 157 -15.82 3.01 8.68
C VAL A 157 -16.75 2.19 9.57
N SER A 158 -16.20 1.35 10.44
CA SER A 158 -16.97 0.56 11.40
C SER A 158 -17.42 1.40 12.58
#